data_AF-A0A0R2TMS2-F1
#
_entry.id   AF-A0A0R2TMS2-F1
#
_cell.length_a   1.000
_cell.length_b   1.000
_cell.length_c   1.000
_cell.angle_alpha   90.00
_cell.angle_beta   90.00
_cell.angle_gamma   90.00
#
_symmetry.space_group_name_H-M   'P 1'
#
loop_
_entity.id
_entity.type
_entity.pdbx_description
1 polymer ?
#
loop_
_entity_poly.entity_id
_entity_poly.type
_entity_poly.pdbx_seq_one_letter_code
_entity_poly.pdbx_strand_id
1 'polypeptide(L)'
;DVKAMYPHLNVSDVVGAVHLPLDGQCDPANIAMALAKGARMRGALIFEGVKVTKVTEAEKRVTGVSYIDGNGVEGHIAADVVVNCGGMWGRDLAAQNNVTLPLHACEHFYLVTEPIEGLSRLPVLRVPDECAYYKEDAGKMMLGAFEPIAKPWGMNGISEDFCFDSLPEDFDHFQPILESAMNRMPLFETAGIHTFFNGPESFTPDDRYYLGEAPELGGYFVAAGYNSVGIAGSGGAGMALAHWITESEPPFDMWEVDIRRAQPFQKNRRYLKERVTETLGLLYADHFPYRQFATARGVRRSPLHAHLAAHGAVFGEMAGWERANWFARPDQKPEYAHSWGKQNWFENQKAEHMAVREGVGLFDMTSFGKIRVEGRDSCAFLQHLCANQMDVPVGKIVYTQMLNAKGGIEADLTVTRLSETAFLLVVPGATLQRDLAWLRAHLSDEFVVITDVTAGEAVICVMGPKSRELLQLVSPNDFSNASHPFGTAREIEIGMGISRAHRVTYVGELGWEIYVSSDQAAHVFEALMETNIDLKLCGLHTLDSCRIEKAYRHFGHDITDEDHVLEAGLGFAVRCEKGDFIGR
;
A
#
# COMPACT_ATOMS: atom_id res chain seq x y z
N ASP A 1 10.62 -38.18 6.07
CA ASP A 1 9.47 -37.84 5.19
C ASP A 1 9.88 -37.09 3.93
N VAL A 2 10.54 -35.91 4.03
CA VAL A 2 10.99 -35.14 2.85
C VAL A 2 11.79 -35.98 1.84
N LYS A 3 12.82 -36.69 2.31
CA LYS A 3 13.67 -37.55 1.46
C LYS A 3 12.91 -38.69 0.75
N ALA A 4 11.78 -39.13 1.32
CA ALA A 4 10.93 -40.15 0.68
C ALA A 4 10.11 -39.56 -0.48
N MET A 5 9.69 -38.29 -0.37
CA MET A 5 9.01 -37.55 -1.46
C MET A 5 9.99 -37.01 -2.50
N TYR A 6 11.21 -36.66 -2.07
CA TYR A 6 12.24 -36.05 -2.90
C TYR A 6 13.58 -36.80 -2.75
N PRO A 7 13.75 -37.97 -3.41
CA PRO A 7 14.92 -38.85 -3.20
C PRO A 7 16.27 -38.20 -3.52
N HIS A 8 16.28 -37.26 -4.47
CA HIS A 8 17.49 -36.56 -4.92
C HIS A 8 17.93 -35.41 -4.00
N LEU A 9 17.12 -35.06 -3.01
CA LEU A 9 17.35 -33.89 -2.16
C LEU A 9 18.40 -34.18 -1.09
N ASN A 10 19.45 -33.38 -1.01
CA ASN A 10 20.30 -33.34 0.19
C ASN A 10 19.48 -32.76 1.34
N VAL A 11 19.44 -33.44 2.48
CA VAL A 11 18.60 -33.05 3.64
C VAL A 11 19.41 -32.97 4.94
N SER A 12 20.74 -32.91 4.85
CA SER A 12 21.63 -32.95 6.02
C SER A 12 21.46 -31.76 6.96
N ASP A 13 21.06 -30.61 6.42
CA ASP A 13 20.86 -29.32 7.11
C ASP A 13 19.38 -28.91 7.22
N VAL A 14 18.45 -29.75 6.74
CA VAL A 14 17.01 -29.43 6.73
C VAL A 14 16.45 -29.54 8.14
N VAL A 15 15.93 -28.42 8.64
CA VAL A 15 15.31 -28.34 9.98
C VAL A 15 13.80 -28.59 9.98
N GLY A 16 13.14 -28.39 8.84
CA GLY A 16 11.69 -28.57 8.68
C GLY A 16 11.23 -28.42 7.23
N ALA A 17 10.01 -28.88 6.94
CA ALA A 17 9.38 -28.71 5.63
C ALA A 17 7.85 -28.68 5.75
N VAL A 18 7.21 -27.98 4.82
CA VAL A 18 5.75 -27.92 4.69
C VAL A 18 5.37 -28.55 3.35
N HIS A 19 4.43 -29.50 3.37
CA HIS A 19 3.93 -30.16 2.16
C HIS A 19 2.49 -29.73 1.88
N LEU A 20 2.27 -29.17 0.69
CA LEU A 20 0.97 -28.73 0.20
C LEU A 20 0.51 -29.69 -0.92
N PRO A 21 -0.23 -30.77 -0.59
CA PRO A 21 -0.52 -31.85 -1.56
C PRO A 21 -1.42 -31.44 -2.73
N LEU A 22 -2.06 -30.28 -2.64
CA LEU A 22 -2.92 -29.73 -3.71
C LEU A 22 -2.20 -28.69 -4.57
N ASP A 23 -0.95 -28.33 -4.23
CA ASP A 23 -0.13 -27.46 -5.06
C ASP A 23 0.40 -28.24 -6.28
N GLY A 24 0.91 -27.51 -7.27
CA GLY A 24 1.46 -28.13 -8.46
C GLY A 24 2.07 -27.14 -9.44
N GLN A 25 2.12 -27.58 -10.68
CA GLN A 25 2.67 -26.82 -11.79
C GLN A 25 1.73 -26.93 -12.98
N CYS A 26 1.87 -25.98 -13.88
CA CYS A 26 1.11 -25.92 -15.12
C CYS A 26 1.96 -25.31 -16.22
N ASP A 27 1.53 -25.52 -17.46
CA ASP A 27 2.11 -24.88 -18.63
C ASP A 27 1.39 -23.54 -18.88
N PRO A 28 2.08 -22.40 -18.71
CA PRO A 28 1.51 -21.07 -18.89
C PRO A 28 0.91 -20.85 -20.29
N ALA A 29 1.56 -21.34 -21.34
CA ALA A 29 1.12 -21.14 -22.72
C ALA A 29 -0.20 -21.88 -22.98
N ASN A 30 -0.28 -23.13 -22.52
CA ASN A 30 -1.50 -23.92 -22.65
C ASN A 30 -2.65 -23.38 -21.80
N ILE A 31 -2.39 -22.82 -20.62
CA ILE A 31 -3.42 -22.11 -19.84
C ILE A 31 -3.96 -20.92 -20.62
N ALA A 32 -3.09 -20.05 -21.13
CA ALA A 32 -3.51 -18.87 -21.88
C ALA A 32 -4.36 -19.26 -23.10
N MET A 33 -3.93 -20.27 -23.85
CA MET A 33 -4.66 -20.78 -25.01
C MET A 33 -6.00 -21.43 -24.64
N ALA A 34 -6.06 -22.17 -23.52
CA ALA A 34 -7.30 -22.75 -23.02
C ALA A 34 -8.31 -21.68 -22.60
N LEU A 35 -7.86 -20.65 -21.87
CA LEU A 35 -8.68 -19.51 -21.47
C LEU A 35 -9.17 -18.72 -22.69
N ALA A 36 -8.29 -18.43 -23.65
CA ALA A 36 -8.64 -17.75 -24.90
C ALA A 36 -9.70 -18.53 -25.72
N LYS A 37 -9.55 -19.86 -25.80
CA LYS A 37 -10.55 -20.73 -26.44
C LYS A 37 -11.90 -20.66 -25.70
N GLY A 38 -11.88 -20.76 -24.37
CA GLY A 38 -13.07 -20.65 -23.54
C GLY A 38 -13.80 -19.31 -23.71
N ALA A 39 -13.03 -18.20 -23.77
CA ALA A 39 -13.56 -16.87 -24.01
C ALA A 39 -14.23 -16.75 -25.40
N ARG A 40 -13.56 -17.21 -26.46
CA ARG A 40 -14.13 -17.25 -27.83
C ARG A 40 -15.42 -18.07 -27.92
N MET A 41 -15.46 -19.23 -27.26
CA MET A 41 -16.67 -20.07 -27.17
C MET A 41 -17.85 -19.36 -26.51
N ARG A 42 -17.59 -18.32 -25.71
CA ARG A 42 -18.60 -17.47 -25.05
C ARG A 42 -18.81 -16.12 -25.75
N GLY A 43 -18.26 -15.94 -26.95
CA GLY A 43 -18.48 -14.77 -27.80
C GLY A 43 -17.43 -13.66 -27.68
N ALA A 44 -16.37 -13.83 -26.90
CA ALA A 44 -15.29 -12.84 -26.86
C ALA A 44 -14.53 -12.81 -28.19
N LEU A 45 -14.20 -11.62 -28.67
CA LEU A 45 -13.33 -11.40 -29.82
C LEU A 45 -11.90 -11.19 -29.34
N ILE A 46 -10.92 -11.80 -30.03
CA ILE A 46 -9.50 -11.67 -29.71
C ILE A 46 -8.80 -11.22 -30.99
N PHE A 47 -8.20 -10.03 -30.95
CA PHE A 47 -7.43 -9.45 -32.03
C PHE A 47 -5.95 -9.43 -31.65
N GLU A 48 -5.12 -10.06 -32.48
CA GLU A 48 -3.66 -10.12 -32.31
C GLU A 48 -2.99 -9.25 -33.38
N GLY A 49 -1.75 -8.82 -33.15
CA GLY A 49 -1.08 -7.87 -34.05
C GLY A 49 -1.76 -6.49 -34.09
N VAL A 50 -2.46 -6.12 -33.01
CA VAL A 50 -3.15 -4.84 -32.85
C VAL A 50 -2.60 -4.13 -31.63
N LYS A 51 -1.95 -2.99 -31.85
CA LYS A 51 -1.32 -2.19 -30.80
C LYS A 51 -2.26 -1.09 -30.34
N VAL A 52 -2.66 -1.11 -29.07
CA VAL A 52 -3.36 0.02 -28.44
C VAL A 52 -2.38 1.20 -28.32
N THR A 53 -2.78 2.36 -28.82
CA THR A 53 -1.97 3.59 -28.77
C THR A 53 -2.48 4.59 -27.75
N LYS A 54 -3.77 4.53 -27.39
CA LYS A 54 -4.39 5.42 -26.41
C LYS A 54 -5.73 4.87 -25.92
N VAL A 55 -6.07 5.13 -24.65
CA VAL A 55 -7.45 4.99 -24.16
C VAL A 55 -8.16 6.33 -24.38
N THR A 56 -9.29 6.31 -25.07
CA THR A 56 -10.06 7.51 -25.32
C THR A 56 -10.98 7.80 -24.14
N GLU A 57 -11.17 9.08 -23.83
CA GLU A 57 -11.95 9.51 -22.67
C GLU A 57 -12.82 10.72 -22.99
N ALA A 58 -13.93 10.85 -22.28
CA ALA A 58 -14.77 12.04 -22.20
C ALA A 58 -15.24 12.20 -20.76
N GLU A 59 -15.22 13.43 -20.23
CA GLU A 59 -15.68 13.72 -18.86
C GLU A 59 -15.00 12.84 -17.78
N LYS A 60 -13.69 12.55 -17.95
CA LYS A 60 -12.90 11.65 -17.09
C LYS A 60 -13.45 10.22 -16.98
N ARG A 61 -14.12 9.76 -18.03
CA ARG A 61 -14.54 8.36 -18.19
C ARG A 61 -14.06 7.82 -19.52
N VAL A 62 -13.73 6.53 -19.52
CA VAL A 62 -13.37 5.78 -20.72
C VAL A 62 -14.50 5.80 -21.74
N THR A 63 -14.13 5.93 -23.02
CA THR A 63 -15.05 5.85 -24.17
C THR A 63 -14.60 4.82 -25.21
N GLY A 64 -13.39 4.27 -25.07
CA GLY A 64 -12.83 3.29 -26.00
C GLY A 64 -11.31 3.27 -26.04
N VAL A 65 -10.77 2.66 -27.09
CA VAL A 65 -9.33 2.60 -27.37
C VAL A 65 -9.05 2.95 -28.84
N SER A 66 -8.00 3.73 -29.05
CA SER A 66 -7.38 3.90 -30.37
C SER A 66 -6.30 2.84 -30.54
N TYR A 67 -6.18 2.29 -31.74
CA TYR A 67 -5.19 1.26 -32.05
C TYR A 67 -4.57 1.45 -33.43
N ILE A 68 -3.45 0.76 -33.66
CA ILE A 68 -2.83 0.57 -34.97
C ILE A 68 -2.74 -0.93 -35.23
N ASP A 69 -3.21 -1.39 -36.40
CA ASP A 69 -3.12 -2.80 -36.79
C ASP A 69 -1.72 -3.17 -37.34
N GLY A 70 -1.51 -4.45 -37.64
CA GLY A 70 -0.23 -4.95 -38.17
C GLY A 70 0.18 -4.39 -39.53
N ASN A 71 -0.71 -3.68 -40.23
CA ASN A 71 -0.42 -2.99 -41.50
C ASN A 71 -0.16 -1.49 -41.30
N GLY A 72 -0.18 -0.99 -40.06
CA GLY A 72 -0.04 0.42 -39.74
C GLY A 72 -1.31 1.24 -39.91
N VAL A 73 -2.48 0.60 -40.02
CA VAL A 73 -3.77 1.30 -40.16
C VAL A 73 -4.32 1.67 -38.78
N GLU A 74 -4.62 2.95 -38.59
CA GLU A 74 -5.28 3.45 -37.39
C GLU A 74 -6.75 3.02 -37.33
N GLY A 75 -7.20 2.66 -36.13
CA GLY A 75 -8.58 2.28 -35.86
C GLY A 75 -9.03 2.68 -34.45
N HIS A 76 -10.31 2.45 -34.20
CA HIS A 76 -10.94 2.74 -32.91
C HIS A 76 -11.94 1.65 -32.53
N ILE A 77 -11.95 1.27 -31.25
CA ILE A 77 -12.97 0.40 -30.64
C ILE A 77 -13.61 1.18 -29.50
N ALA A 78 -14.91 1.43 -29.60
CA ALA A 78 -15.69 2.01 -28.50
C ALA A 78 -15.83 1.01 -27.36
N ALA A 79 -15.69 1.47 -26.12
CA ALA A 79 -15.84 0.66 -24.92
C ALA A 79 -16.18 1.54 -23.71
N ASP A 80 -17.05 1.06 -22.83
CA ASP A 80 -17.36 1.73 -21.56
C ASP A 80 -16.30 1.44 -20.48
N VAL A 81 -15.59 0.32 -20.64
CA VAL A 81 -14.57 -0.18 -19.72
C VAL A 81 -13.35 -0.66 -20.51
N VAL A 82 -12.16 -0.31 -20.02
CA VAL A 82 -10.87 -0.79 -20.52
C VAL A 82 -10.07 -1.37 -19.37
N VAL A 83 -9.56 -2.59 -19.55
CA VAL A 83 -8.72 -3.26 -18.55
C VAL A 83 -7.27 -3.31 -19.05
N ASN A 84 -6.37 -2.65 -18.34
CA ASN A 84 -4.94 -2.66 -18.61
C ASN A 84 -4.28 -3.92 -18.04
N CYS A 85 -4.16 -4.94 -18.88
CA CYS A 85 -3.42 -6.17 -18.63
C CYS A 85 -2.06 -6.20 -19.36
N GLY A 86 -1.48 -5.03 -19.65
CA GLY A 86 -0.32 -4.87 -20.54
C GLY A 86 1.03 -5.36 -20.00
N GLY A 87 1.07 -6.17 -18.94
CA GLY A 87 2.32 -6.66 -18.33
C GLY A 87 3.33 -5.54 -18.07
N MET A 88 4.58 -5.74 -18.51
CA MET A 88 5.65 -4.73 -18.38
C MET A 88 5.41 -3.43 -19.18
N TRP A 89 4.55 -3.46 -20.20
CA TRP A 89 4.16 -2.29 -20.98
C TRP A 89 3.01 -1.51 -20.33
N GLY A 90 2.35 -2.08 -19.31
CA GLY A 90 1.16 -1.50 -18.68
C GLY A 90 1.39 -0.09 -18.13
N ARG A 91 2.58 0.18 -17.55
CA ARG A 91 2.94 1.52 -17.04
C ARG A 91 2.91 2.58 -18.13
N ASP A 92 3.51 2.29 -19.28
CA ASP A 92 3.68 3.30 -20.33
C ASP A 92 2.33 3.61 -21.00
N LEU A 93 1.45 2.60 -21.14
CA LEU A 93 0.06 2.82 -21.53
C LEU A 93 -0.70 3.65 -20.48
N ALA A 94 -0.60 3.33 -19.18
CA ALA A 94 -1.26 4.09 -18.13
C ALA A 94 -0.81 5.56 -18.10
N ALA A 95 0.50 5.81 -18.26
CA ALA A 95 1.08 7.16 -18.30
C ALA A 95 0.53 8.02 -19.44
N GLN A 96 0.23 7.43 -20.61
CA GLN A 96 -0.40 8.14 -21.74
C GLN A 96 -1.83 8.58 -21.45
N ASN A 97 -2.48 7.97 -20.45
CA ASN A 97 -3.87 8.21 -20.06
C ASN A 97 -3.97 8.84 -18.65
N ASN A 98 -2.88 9.46 -18.17
CA ASN A 98 -2.80 10.10 -16.84
C ASN A 98 -3.13 9.19 -15.64
N VAL A 99 -3.05 7.87 -15.80
CA VAL A 99 -3.27 6.88 -14.74
C VAL A 99 -1.96 6.55 -14.03
N THR A 100 -1.99 6.47 -12.70
CA THR A 100 -0.84 6.05 -11.89
C THR A 100 -0.77 4.53 -11.83
N LEU A 101 0.15 3.92 -12.59
CA LEU A 101 0.46 2.48 -12.50
C LEU A 101 1.96 2.27 -12.26
N PRO A 102 2.40 2.15 -11.00
CA PRO A 102 3.82 2.04 -10.66
C PRO A 102 4.31 0.60 -10.80
N LEU A 103 4.86 0.24 -11.96
CA LEU A 103 5.52 -1.05 -12.17
C LEU A 103 6.81 -0.91 -12.99
N HIS A 104 7.72 -1.87 -12.83
CA HIS A 104 9.00 -1.88 -13.53
C HIS A 104 9.40 -3.30 -13.90
N ALA A 105 10.08 -3.45 -15.05
CA ALA A 105 10.58 -4.75 -15.46
C ALA A 105 11.87 -5.10 -14.70
N CYS A 106 12.04 -6.33 -14.28
CA CYS A 106 13.28 -6.88 -13.76
C CYS A 106 13.67 -8.14 -14.54
N GLU A 107 14.97 -8.38 -14.65
CA GLU A 107 15.51 -9.67 -15.10
C GLU A 107 15.11 -10.76 -14.10
N HIS A 108 14.73 -11.93 -14.61
CA HIS A 108 14.37 -13.11 -13.85
C HIS A 108 14.93 -14.36 -14.53
N PHE A 109 15.51 -15.25 -13.74
CA PHE A 109 16.36 -16.32 -14.25
C PHE A 109 15.80 -17.70 -13.94
N TYR A 110 15.94 -18.59 -14.92
CA TYR A 110 15.83 -20.02 -14.67
C TYR A 110 16.73 -20.84 -15.59
N LEU A 111 17.03 -22.04 -15.13
CA LEU A 111 17.81 -23.05 -15.81
C LEU A 111 16.98 -24.32 -15.95
N VAL A 112 17.03 -24.95 -17.12
CA VAL A 112 16.44 -26.27 -17.36
C VAL A 112 17.56 -27.21 -17.78
N THR A 113 17.64 -28.37 -17.12
CA THR A 113 18.63 -29.39 -17.43
C THR A 113 18.31 -30.13 -18.73
N GLU A 114 19.28 -30.87 -19.25
CA GLU A 114 19.02 -32.01 -20.13
C GLU A 114 18.20 -33.09 -19.39
N PRO A 115 17.56 -34.03 -20.11
CA PRO A 115 16.84 -35.13 -19.48
C PRO A 115 17.74 -35.95 -18.55
N ILE A 116 17.27 -36.20 -17.33
CA ILE A 116 17.98 -36.93 -16.28
C ILE A 116 17.45 -38.35 -16.23
N GLU A 117 18.33 -39.34 -16.40
CA GLU A 117 17.93 -40.75 -16.39
C GLU A 117 17.32 -41.15 -15.04
N GLY A 118 16.14 -41.77 -15.08
CA GLY A 118 15.45 -42.25 -13.89
C GLY A 118 14.73 -41.16 -13.06
N LEU A 119 14.71 -39.90 -13.52
CA LEU A 119 13.95 -38.85 -12.86
C LEU A 119 12.44 -39.09 -13.02
N SER A 120 11.77 -39.35 -11.90
CA SER A 120 10.32 -39.46 -11.85
C SER A 120 9.67 -38.10 -11.57
N ARG A 121 8.35 -38.01 -11.72
CA ARG A 121 7.58 -36.83 -11.30
C ARG A 121 7.83 -36.51 -9.82
N LEU A 122 8.09 -35.24 -9.53
CA LEU A 122 8.35 -34.72 -8.19
C LEU A 122 7.36 -33.59 -7.86
N PRO A 123 7.04 -33.38 -6.56
CA PRO A 123 6.36 -32.14 -6.14
C PRO A 123 7.21 -30.92 -6.47
N VAL A 124 6.58 -29.76 -6.68
CA VAL A 124 7.30 -28.48 -6.75
C VAL A 124 7.98 -28.25 -5.40
N LEU A 125 9.25 -27.88 -5.44
CA LEU A 125 10.05 -27.61 -4.24
C LEU A 125 10.42 -26.14 -4.22
N ARG A 126 10.28 -25.50 -3.06
CA ARG A 126 10.80 -24.17 -2.80
C ARG A 126 11.76 -24.26 -1.62
N VAL A 127 12.91 -23.60 -1.74
CA VAL A 127 13.90 -23.48 -0.67
C VAL A 127 14.21 -21.99 -0.49
N PRO A 128 13.38 -21.26 0.31
CA PRO A 128 13.52 -19.82 0.46
C PRO A 128 14.91 -19.39 0.96
N ASP A 129 15.52 -20.15 1.87
CA ASP A 129 16.88 -19.92 2.39
C ASP A 129 17.96 -19.86 1.28
N GLU A 130 17.73 -20.58 0.18
CA GLU A 130 18.61 -20.63 -1.00
C GLU A 130 18.13 -19.73 -2.13
N CYS A 131 17.05 -18.97 -1.91
CA CYS A 131 16.40 -18.15 -2.91
C CYS A 131 15.95 -18.93 -4.16
N ALA A 132 15.66 -20.24 -4.03
CA ALA A 132 15.51 -21.15 -5.15
C ALA A 132 14.16 -21.89 -5.16
N TYR A 133 13.69 -22.23 -6.36
CA TYR A 133 12.60 -23.19 -6.56
C TYR A 133 12.93 -24.18 -7.67
N TYR A 134 12.37 -25.37 -7.54
CA TYR A 134 12.65 -26.51 -8.38
C TYR A 134 11.35 -27.13 -8.87
N LYS A 135 11.33 -27.53 -10.13
CA LYS A 135 10.23 -28.31 -10.68
C LYS A 135 10.73 -29.33 -11.69
N GLU A 136 10.15 -30.53 -11.65
CA GLU A 136 10.38 -31.54 -12.67
C GLU A 136 9.55 -31.22 -13.91
N ASP A 137 10.15 -31.33 -15.09
CA ASP A 137 9.47 -31.09 -16.36
C ASP A 137 9.91 -32.10 -17.43
N ALA A 138 9.07 -33.12 -17.66
CA ALA A 138 9.26 -34.16 -18.67
C ALA A 138 10.62 -34.86 -18.60
N GLY A 139 11.03 -35.26 -17.38
CA GLY A 139 12.31 -35.91 -17.11
C GLY A 139 13.49 -34.94 -17.02
N LYS A 140 13.26 -33.63 -17.08
CA LYS A 140 14.25 -32.58 -16.81
C LYS A 140 14.00 -31.98 -15.43
N MET A 141 14.99 -31.29 -14.89
CA MET A 141 14.82 -30.46 -13.70
C MET A 141 14.96 -28.98 -14.09
N MET A 142 14.03 -28.16 -13.63
CA MET A 142 14.12 -26.71 -13.70
C MET A 142 14.52 -26.15 -12.34
N LEU A 143 15.48 -25.24 -12.34
CA LEU A 143 15.88 -24.41 -11.21
C LEU A 143 15.55 -22.96 -11.58
N GLY A 144 14.70 -22.30 -10.80
CA GLY A 144 14.52 -20.86 -10.88
C GLY A 144 14.92 -20.18 -9.58
N ALA A 145 15.21 -18.89 -9.66
CA ALA A 145 15.73 -18.11 -8.55
C ALA A 145 14.92 -16.84 -8.32
N PHE A 146 14.93 -16.33 -7.09
CA PHE A 146 14.57 -14.94 -6.78
C PHE A 146 15.77 -14.27 -6.14
N GLU A 147 16.63 -13.67 -6.95
CA GLU A 147 17.89 -13.11 -6.48
C GLU A 147 17.67 -12.01 -5.43
N PRO A 148 18.42 -12.02 -4.30
CA PRO A 148 18.29 -10.99 -3.26
C PRO A 148 18.49 -9.55 -3.75
N ILE A 149 19.30 -9.37 -4.80
CA ILE A 149 19.53 -8.09 -5.46
C ILE A 149 19.10 -8.26 -6.91
N ALA A 150 17.89 -7.81 -7.23
CA ALA A 150 17.33 -7.92 -8.57
C ALA A 150 18.03 -6.99 -9.56
N LYS A 151 17.89 -7.26 -10.87
CA LYS A 151 18.39 -6.38 -11.93
C LYS A 151 17.22 -5.68 -12.66
N PRO A 152 16.95 -4.40 -12.37
CA PRO A 152 15.95 -3.63 -13.10
C PRO A 152 16.32 -3.48 -14.58
N TRP A 153 15.34 -3.66 -15.47
CA TRP A 153 15.51 -3.62 -16.91
C TRP A 153 14.52 -2.67 -17.60
N GLY A 154 14.84 -2.23 -18.83
CA GLY A 154 13.91 -1.43 -19.65
C GLY A 154 13.81 0.05 -19.27
N MET A 155 14.76 0.59 -18.50
CA MET A 155 14.78 2.00 -18.07
C MET A 155 14.70 3.02 -19.21
N ASN A 156 15.33 2.71 -20.35
CA ASN A 156 15.36 3.56 -21.54
C ASN A 156 14.16 3.31 -22.47
N GLY A 157 13.16 2.55 -22.00
CA GLY A 157 12.09 2.00 -22.81
C GLY A 157 12.33 0.52 -23.10
N ILE A 158 11.24 -0.18 -23.36
CA ILE A 158 11.22 -1.57 -23.83
C ILE A 158 10.95 -1.51 -25.32
N SER A 159 11.71 -2.27 -26.12
CA SER A 159 11.47 -2.34 -27.57
C SER A 159 10.06 -2.84 -27.85
N GLU A 160 9.38 -2.24 -28.82
CA GLU A 160 8.04 -2.65 -29.22
C GLU A 160 8.03 -4.03 -29.89
N ASP A 161 9.16 -4.44 -30.47
CA ASP A 161 9.34 -5.73 -31.12
C ASP A 161 9.77 -6.85 -30.14
N PHE A 162 9.92 -6.54 -28.84
CA PHE A 162 10.33 -7.54 -27.85
C PHE A 162 9.18 -8.51 -27.55
N CYS A 163 9.19 -9.68 -28.18
CA CYS A 163 8.22 -10.75 -27.93
C CYS A 163 8.85 -12.12 -28.22
N PHE A 164 8.50 -13.14 -27.44
CA PHE A 164 9.05 -14.50 -27.57
C PHE A 164 10.60 -14.53 -27.59
N ASP A 165 11.21 -13.62 -26.83
CA ASP A 165 12.65 -13.39 -26.79
C ASP A 165 13.17 -13.48 -25.34
N SER A 166 14.48 -13.54 -25.19
CA SER A 166 15.19 -13.55 -23.91
C SER A 166 16.18 -12.39 -23.83
N LEU A 167 16.48 -11.97 -22.61
CA LEU A 167 17.57 -11.06 -22.32
C LEU A 167 18.92 -11.79 -22.39
N PRO A 168 20.04 -11.07 -22.54
CA PRO A 168 21.36 -11.68 -22.48
C PRO A 168 21.53 -12.49 -21.20
N GLU A 169 22.10 -13.68 -21.34
CA GLU A 169 22.48 -14.54 -20.22
C GLU A 169 23.44 -13.80 -19.27
N ASP A 170 23.25 -14.00 -17.96
CA ASP A 170 24.13 -13.47 -16.91
C ASP A 170 24.42 -14.57 -15.89
N PHE A 171 25.37 -15.43 -16.25
CA PHE A 171 25.70 -16.58 -15.41
C PHE A 171 26.37 -16.17 -14.11
N ASP A 172 27.18 -15.09 -14.10
CA ASP A 172 27.84 -14.59 -12.89
C ASP A 172 26.81 -14.15 -11.84
N HIS A 173 25.69 -13.57 -12.27
CA HIS A 173 24.60 -13.20 -11.38
C HIS A 173 23.88 -14.42 -10.78
N PHE A 174 23.65 -15.46 -11.59
CA PHE A 174 22.90 -16.67 -11.21
C PHE A 174 23.76 -17.72 -10.47
N GLN A 175 25.07 -17.73 -10.71
CA GLN A 175 26.02 -18.73 -10.23
C GLN A 175 25.93 -19.00 -8.71
N PRO A 176 25.85 -17.98 -7.82
CA PRO A 176 25.77 -18.24 -6.37
C PRO A 176 24.57 -19.11 -5.97
N ILE A 177 23.43 -18.95 -6.65
CA ILE A 177 22.23 -19.74 -6.39
C ILE A 177 22.39 -21.14 -6.99
N LEU A 178 22.98 -21.25 -8.17
CA LEU A 178 23.29 -22.54 -8.78
C LEU A 178 24.25 -23.38 -7.91
N GLU A 179 25.25 -22.76 -7.29
CA GLU A 179 26.17 -23.43 -6.35
C GLU A 179 25.43 -23.99 -5.13
N SER A 180 24.55 -23.18 -4.51
CA SER A 180 23.66 -23.64 -3.43
C SER A 180 22.74 -24.78 -3.89
N ALA A 181 22.18 -24.66 -5.10
CA ALA A 181 21.29 -25.65 -5.69
C ALA A 181 22.00 -26.98 -6.00
N MET A 182 23.27 -26.96 -6.40
CA MET A 182 24.09 -28.17 -6.57
C MET A 182 24.26 -28.91 -5.24
N ASN A 183 24.52 -28.19 -4.15
CA ASN A 183 24.58 -28.81 -2.81
C ASN A 183 23.21 -29.36 -2.37
N ARG A 184 22.12 -28.63 -2.63
CA ARG A 184 20.75 -29.06 -2.29
C ARG A 184 20.30 -30.26 -3.13
N MET A 185 20.69 -30.31 -4.40
CA MET A 185 20.29 -31.35 -5.34
C MET A 185 21.49 -31.74 -6.22
N PRO A 186 22.33 -32.70 -5.78
CA PRO A 186 23.58 -33.06 -6.45
C PRO A 186 23.46 -33.52 -7.92
N LEU A 187 22.25 -33.79 -8.42
CA LEU A 187 22.03 -34.06 -9.84
C LEU A 187 22.46 -32.89 -10.74
N PHE A 188 22.47 -31.65 -10.24
CA PHE A 188 22.93 -30.49 -11.02
C PHE A 188 24.45 -30.50 -11.26
N GLU A 189 25.22 -31.28 -10.50
CA GLU A 189 26.68 -31.38 -10.71
C GLU A 189 27.04 -32.13 -12.00
N THR A 190 26.15 -33.02 -12.47
CA THR A 190 26.41 -33.90 -13.62
C THR A 190 25.43 -33.71 -14.77
N ALA A 191 24.25 -33.12 -14.53
CA ALA A 191 23.29 -32.83 -15.58
C ALA A 191 23.77 -31.69 -16.48
N GLY A 192 23.68 -31.89 -17.81
CA GLY A 192 23.91 -30.81 -18.77
C GLY A 192 22.84 -29.71 -18.66
N ILE A 193 23.18 -28.50 -19.07
CA ILE A 193 22.23 -27.38 -19.16
C ILE A 193 21.63 -27.38 -20.56
N HIS A 194 20.31 -27.57 -20.66
CA HIS A 194 19.60 -27.47 -21.93
C HIS A 194 19.18 -26.04 -22.26
N THR A 195 18.75 -25.29 -21.23
CA THR A 195 18.31 -23.91 -21.38
C THR A 195 18.76 -23.11 -20.17
N PHE A 196 19.40 -21.98 -20.40
CA PHE A 196 19.56 -20.92 -19.41
C PHE A 196 18.79 -19.72 -19.93
N PHE A 197 17.81 -19.26 -19.16
CA PHE A 197 16.87 -18.24 -19.58
C PHE A 197 16.96 -17.05 -18.64
N ASN A 198 17.12 -15.86 -19.22
CA ASN A 198 16.93 -14.58 -18.57
C ASN A 198 15.74 -13.88 -19.25
N GLY A 199 14.65 -13.65 -18.53
CA GLY A 199 13.46 -12.99 -19.06
C GLY A 199 13.06 -11.76 -18.24
N PRO A 200 12.40 -10.77 -18.85
CA PRO A 200 11.86 -9.65 -18.10
C PRO A 200 10.51 -10.02 -17.46
N GLU A 201 10.34 -9.64 -16.20
CA GLU A 201 9.07 -9.73 -15.48
C GLU A 201 8.69 -8.41 -14.83
N SER A 202 7.40 -8.15 -14.66
CA SER A 202 6.90 -6.88 -14.11
C SER A 202 6.73 -6.96 -12.60
N PHE A 203 7.43 -6.09 -11.88
CA PHE A 203 7.36 -5.94 -10.43
C PHE A 203 6.74 -4.62 -9.99
N THR A 204 6.02 -4.68 -8.87
CA THR A 204 5.48 -3.51 -8.17
C THR A 204 6.40 -3.10 -7.00
N PRO A 205 6.35 -1.83 -6.54
CA PRO A 205 7.18 -1.32 -5.46
C PRO A 205 7.02 -2.01 -4.09
N ASP A 206 5.94 -2.74 -3.89
CA ASP A 206 5.59 -3.38 -2.63
C ASP A 206 5.35 -4.89 -2.76
N ASP A 207 5.74 -5.48 -3.90
CA ASP A 207 5.64 -6.91 -4.18
C ASP A 207 4.19 -7.47 -4.11
N ARG A 208 3.20 -6.59 -4.23
CA ARG A 208 1.78 -6.94 -4.38
C ARG A 208 1.28 -6.48 -5.75
N TYR A 209 0.49 -7.29 -6.45
CA TYR A 209 -0.03 -6.90 -7.76
C TYR A 209 -1.08 -5.80 -7.65
N TYR A 210 -1.40 -5.17 -8.78
CA TYR A 210 -2.43 -4.15 -8.88
C TYR A 210 -3.68 -4.70 -9.55
N LEU A 211 -4.82 -4.47 -8.90
CA LEU A 211 -6.15 -4.85 -9.35
C LEU A 211 -7.16 -3.72 -9.09
N GLY A 212 -8.15 -3.55 -9.96
CA GLY A 212 -9.28 -2.64 -9.73
C GLY A 212 -9.28 -1.39 -10.60
N GLU A 213 -10.26 -0.51 -10.36
CA GLU A 213 -10.47 0.73 -11.11
C GLU A 213 -9.49 1.83 -10.69
N ALA A 214 -8.84 2.47 -11.66
CA ALA A 214 -7.91 3.56 -11.43
C ALA A 214 -8.65 4.82 -10.94
N PRO A 215 -8.13 5.50 -9.89
CA PRO A 215 -8.79 6.66 -9.32
C PRO A 215 -8.80 7.90 -10.23
N GLU A 216 -7.95 7.94 -11.27
CA GLU A 216 -7.85 9.10 -12.17
C GLU A 216 -8.84 9.07 -13.35
N LEU A 217 -9.32 7.90 -13.76
CA LEU A 217 -10.12 7.72 -14.98
C LEU A 217 -11.17 6.61 -14.81
N GLY A 218 -12.44 6.98 -14.74
CA GLY A 218 -13.54 6.04 -14.57
C GLY A 218 -13.67 5.09 -15.77
N GLY A 219 -13.89 3.80 -15.52
CA GLY A 219 -13.89 2.73 -16.50
C GLY A 219 -12.50 2.22 -16.88
N TYR A 220 -11.41 2.79 -16.34
CA TYR A 220 -10.05 2.29 -16.55
C TYR A 220 -9.66 1.34 -15.42
N PHE A 221 -9.65 0.04 -15.68
CA PHE A 221 -9.25 -0.98 -14.72
C PHE A 221 -7.81 -1.44 -14.96
N VAL A 222 -7.18 -1.96 -13.92
CA VAL A 222 -5.82 -2.51 -13.96
C VAL A 222 -5.83 -3.97 -13.50
N ALA A 223 -5.01 -4.79 -14.17
CA ALA A 223 -4.60 -6.11 -13.71
C ALA A 223 -3.14 -6.33 -14.12
N ALA A 224 -2.20 -5.87 -13.31
CA ALA A 224 -0.79 -5.78 -13.70
C ALA A 224 0.19 -5.91 -12.52
N GLY A 225 1.47 -6.13 -12.84
CA GLY A 225 2.53 -6.23 -11.83
C GLY A 225 2.44 -7.48 -10.97
N TYR A 226 2.29 -8.65 -11.61
CA TYR A 226 2.03 -9.90 -10.91
C TYR A 226 3.21 -10.53 -10.16
N ASN A 227 4.37 -9.87 -10.07
CA ASN A 227 5.50 -10.25 -9.20
C ASN A 227 5.83 -11.76 -9.21
N SER A 228 5.94 -12.34 -10.42
CA SER A 228 6.22 -13.78 -10.61
C SER A 228 5.19 -14.77 -10.05
N VAL A 229 4.02 -14.30 -9.61
CA VAL A 229 2.89 -15.13 -9.17
C VAL A 229 1.69 -15.09 -10.13
N GLY A 230 1.87 -14.48 -11.31
CA GLY A 230 0.79 -14.23 -12.27
C GLY A 230 0.09 -15.48 -12.76
N ILE A 231 0.82 -16.56 -13.04
CA ILE A 231 0.21 -17.81 -13.50
C ILE A 231 -0.66 -18.43 -12.41
N ALA A 232 -0.15 -18.51 -11.18
CA ALA A 232 -0.86 -19.05 -10.03
C ALA A 232 -2.10 -18.22 -9.64
N GLY A 233 -2.00 -16.89 -9.71
CA GLY A 233 -3.07 -15.96 -9.32
C GLY A 233 -4.08 -15.62 -10.42
N SER A 234 -3.74 -15.82 -11.70
CA SER A 234 -4.52 -15.29 -12.85
C SER A 234 -5.98 -15.68 -12.86
N GLY A 235 -6.31 -16.94 -12.54
CA GLY A 235 -7.69 -17.42 -12.52
C GLY A 235 -8.55 -16.71 -11.47
N GLY A 236 -8.02 -16.59 -10.24
CA GLY A 236 -8.71 -15.90 -9.14
C GLY A 236 -8.81 -14.39 -9.38
N ALA A 237 -7.71 -13.75 -9.80
CA ALA A 237 -7.69 -12.33 -10.09
C ALA A 237 -8.65 -11.96 -11.25
N GLY A 238 -8.69 -12.78 -12.30
CA GLY A 238 -9.62 -12.59 -13.41
C GLY A 238 -11.09 -12.72 -13.00
N MET A 239 -11.41 -13.68 -12.12
CA MET A 239 -12.75 -13.82 -11.55
C MET A 239 -13.13 -12.60 -10.69
N ALA A 240 -12.24 -12.18 -9.79
CA ALA A 240 -12.51 -11.06 -8.89
C ALA A 240 -12.70 -9.74 -9.65
N LEU A 241 -11.85 -9.48 -10.65
CA LEU A 241 -11.96 -8.28 -11.48
C LEU A 241 -13.21 -8.28 -12.35
N ALA A 242 -13.58 -9.44 -12.91
CA ALA A 242 -14.82 -9.55 -13.68
C ALA A 242 -16.05 -9.23 -12.81
N HIS A 243 -16.10 -9.75 -11.58
CA HIS A 243 -17.15 -9.42 -10.61
C HIS A 243 -17.13 -7.92 -10.28
N TRP A 244 -15.96 -7.34 -10.04
CA TRP A 244 -15.83 -5.92 -9.75
C TRP A 244 -16.35 -5.03 -10.88
N ILE A 245 -16.08 -5.39 -12.14
CA ILE A 245 -16.59 -4.66 -13.29
C ILE A 245 -18.13 -4.79 -13.42
N THR A 246 -18.72 -5.95 -13.14
CA THR A 246 -20.17 -6.17 -13.34
C THR A 246 -21.02 -5.68 -12.17
N GLU A 247 -20.54 -5.84 -10.94
CA GLU A 247 -21.26 -5.49 -9.72
C GLU A 247 -20.87 -4.10 -9.17
N SER A 248 -19.84 -3.46 -9.75
CA SER A 248 -19.27 -2.18 -9.29
C SER A 248 -18.60 -2.24 -7.90
N GLU A 249 -18.38 -3.43 -7.35
CA GLU A 249 -17.73 -3.68 -6.07
C GLU A 249 -16.93 -5.00 -6.12
N PRO A 250 -15.81 -5.14 -5.39
CA PRO A 250 -15.07 -6.40 -5.37
C PRO A 250 -15.89 -7.51 -4.66
N PRO A 251 -15.67 -8.79 -5.00
CA PRO A 251 -16.43 -9.90 -4.41
C PRO A 251 -16.09 -10.19 -2.94
N PHE A 252 -14.95 -9.68 -2.48
CA PHE A 252 -14.46 -9.73 -1.10
C PHE A 252 -13.38 -8.65 -0.88
N ASP A 253 -12.76 -8.56 0.30
CA ASP A 253 -11.71 -7.57 0.57
C ASP A 253 -10.51 -7.78 -0.35
N MET A 254 -10.24 -6.75 -1.15
CA MET A 254 -9.14 -6.71 -2.11
C MET A 254 -8.15 -5.58 -1.81
N TRP A 255 -8.22 -4.96 -0.62
CA TRP A 255 -7.45 -3.77 -0.27
C TRP A 255 -5.93 -3.96 -0.48
N GLU A 256 -5.39 -5.14 -0.18
CA GLU A 256 -3.97 -5.40 -0.32
C GLU A 256 -3.45 -5.32 -1.77
N VAL A 257 -4.32 -5.50 -2.75
CA VAL A 257 -3.99 -5.51 -4.19
C VAL A 257 -4.70 -4.40 -4.97
N ASP A 258 -5.52 -3.59 -4.31
CA ASP A 258 -6.25 -2.48 -4.92
C ASP A 258 -5.29 -1.41 -5.49
N ILE A 259 -5.50 -1.00 -6.74
CA ILE A 259 -4.72 0.07 -7.39
C ILE A 259 -4.78 1.40 -6.64
N ARG A 260 -5.84 1.66 -5.88
CA ARG A 260 -6.02 2.88 -5.07
C ARG A 260 -5.04 2.98 -3.90
N ARG A 261 -4.23 1.96 -3.61
CA ARG A 261 -3.11 2.06 -2.65
C ARG A 261 -1.88 2.78 -3.25
N ALA A 262 -1.78 2.80 -4.58
CA ALA A 262 -0.68 3.43 -5.29
C ALA A 262 -0.66 4.94 -5.04
N GLN A 263 0.51 5.47 -4.69
CA GLN A 263 0.69 6.91 -4.48
C GLN A 263 1.14 7.57 -5.79
N PRO A 264 0.63 8.77 -6.15
CA PRO A 264 0.92 9.42 -7.42
C PRO A 264 2.42 9.60 -7.74
N PHE A 265 3.27 9.77 -6.72
CA PHE A 265 4.72 9.95 -6.90
C PHE A 265 5.45 8.64 -7.27
N GLN A 266 4.87 7.48 -6.97
CA GLN A 266 5.51 6.17 -7.16
C GLN A 266 5.70 5.82 -8.64
N LYS A 267 5.03 6.52 -9.56
CA LYS A 267 5.31 6.42 -11.01
C LYS A 267 6.68 6.98 -11.42
N ASN A 268 7.40 7.62 -10.51
CA ASN A 268 8.74 8.13 -10.76
C ASN A 268 9.69 6.97 -11.15
N ARG A 269 10.25 7.03 -12.36
CA ARG A 269 11.09 5.96 -12.92
C ARG A 269 12.30 5.61 -12.05
N ARG A 270 12.90 6.60 -11.38
CA ARG A 270 14.04 6.35 -10.48
C ARG A 270 13.58 5.66 -9.21
N TYR A 271 12.50 6.13 -8.58
CA TYR A 271 11.91 5.45 -7.43
C TYR A 271 11.64 3.98 -7.74
N LEU A 272 10.98 3.71 -8.87
CA LEU A 272 10.67 2.36 -9.33
C LEU A 272 11.94 1.52 -9.48
N LYS A 273 12.92 2.00 -10.24
CA LYS A 273 14.19 1.30 -10.48
C LYS A 273 14.88 0.90 -9.18
N GLU A 274 15.04 1.87 -8.27
CA GLU A 274 15.73 1.65 -7.00
C GLU A 274 14.94 0.65 -6.12
N ARG A 275 13.60 0.76 -6.08
CA ARG A 275 12.76 -0.11 -5.25
C ARG A 275 12.71 -1.55 -5.75
N VAL A 276 12.56 -1.77 -7.06
CA VAL A 276 12.44 -3.14 -7.59
C VAL A 276 13.74 -3.93 -7.55
N THR A 277 14.87 -3.26 -7.33
CA THR A 277 16.16 -3.92 -7.04
C THR A 277 16.07 -4.73 -5.73
N GLU A 278 15.20 -4.32 -4.80
CA GLU A 278 14.95 -4.98 -3.52
C GLU A 278 13.76 -5.94 -3.58
N THR A 279 12.62 -5.54 -4.19
CA THR A 279 11.34 -6.23 -4.00
C THR A 279 11.31 -7.67 -4.49
N LEU A 280 11.95 -7.98 -5.62
CA LEU A 280 11.99 -9.36 -6.15
C LEU A 280 12.64 -10.31 -5.12
N GLY A 281 13.76 -9.89 -4.52
CA GLY A 281 14.43 -10.67 -3.48
C GLY A 281 13.60 -10.82 -2.20
N LEU A 282 12.58 -9.98 -2.00
CA LEU A 282 11.68 -10.09 -0.85
C LEU A 282 10.69 -11.24 -0.95
N LEU A 283 10.46 -11.83 -2.14
CA LEU A 283 9.56 -12.98 -2.27
C LEU A 283 9.95 -14.15 -1.36
N TYR A 284 11.25 -14.38 -1.18
CA TYR A 284 11.80 -15.46 -0.35
C TYR A 284 12.52 -14.98 0.92
N ALA A 285 12.58 -13.67 1.15
CA ALA A 285 13.11 -13.15 2.41
C ALA A 285 12.11 -13.34 3.56
N ASP A 286 12.61 -13.41 4.79
CA ASP A 286 11.75 -13.41 5.98
C ASP A 286 10.90 -12.13 6.06
N HIS A 287 9.58 -12.31 6.09
CA HIS A 287 8.60 -11.23 6.30
C HIS A 287 8.40 -10.96 7.79
N PHE A 288 9.48 -10.55 8.46
CA PHE A 288 9.40 -10.20 9.88
C PHE A 288 8.34 -9.10 10.12
N PRO A 289 7.61 -9.16 11.25
CA PRO A 289 6.73 -8.06 11.65
C PRO A 289 7.49 -6.73 11.65
N TYR A 290 6.87 -5.71 11.05
CA TYR A 290 7.43 -4.37 10.88
C TYR A 290 8.68 -4.25 9.99
N ARG A 291 9.00 -5.26 9.15
CA ARG A 291 10.03 -5.13 8.10
C ARG A 291 9.80 -3.84 7.30
N GLN A 292 10.87 -3.08 7.09
CA GLN A 292 10.87 -1.85 6.31
C GLN A 292 11.67 -2.06 5.04
N PHE A 293 11.23 -1.44 3.94
CA PHE A 293 12.04 -1.36 2.73
C PHE A 293 13.33 -0.57 3.01
N ALA A 294 14.46 -1.09 2.52
CA ALA A 294 15.76 -0.47 2.63
C ALA A 294 16.00 0.57 1.51
N THR A 295 15.36 0.38 0.36
CA THR A 295 15.57 1.19 -0.85
C THR A 295 14.47 2.23 -1.08
N ALA A 296 14.76 3.22 -1.92
CA ALA A 296 13.82 4.25 -2.35
C ALA A 296 13.09 4.98 -1.18
N ARG A 297 13.84 5.31 -0.14
CA ARG A 297 13.40 5.97 1.10
C ARG A 297 13.56 7.49 1.04
N GLY A 298 12.91 8.20 1.97
CA GLY A 298 13.10 9.63 2.19
C GLY A 298 12.35 10.54 1.20
N VAL A 299 11.35 10.02 0.50
CA VAL A 299 10.64 10.77 -0.56
C VAL A 299 9.67 11.78 0.02
N ARG A 300 8.82 11.39 0.97
CA ARG A 300 7.93 12.30 1.70
C ARG A 300 8.41 12.38 3.15
N ARG A 301 8.69 13.58 3.62
CA ARG A 301 9.18 13.83 4.98
C ARG A 301 8.32 14.90 5.63
N SER A 302 8.00 14.67 6.90
CA SER A 302 7.46 15.72 7.75
C SER A 302 8.46 16.88 7.85
N PRO A 303 7.99 18.14 8.00
CA PRO A 303 8.87 19.26 8.35
C PRO A 303 9.70 19.01 9.61
N LEU A 304 9.25 18.09 10.49
CA LEU A 304 9.93 17.73 11.73
C LEU A 304 10.94 16.60 11.58
N HIS A 305 11.06 16.00 10.39
CA HIS A 305 11.89 14.81 10.18
C HIS A 305 13.33 14.98 10.68
N ALA A 306 13.96 16.14 10.42
CA ALA A 306 15.32 16.41 10.87
C ALA A 306 15.41 16.53 12.41
N HIS A 307 14.44 17.22 13.03
CA HIS A 307 14.34 17.31 14.50
C HIS A 307 14.17 15.93 15.13
N LEU A 308 13.25 15.11 14.61
CA LEU A 308 13.01 13.77 15.13
C LEU A 308 14.24 12.87 14.98
N ALA A 309 14.92 12.94 13.83
CA ALA A 309 16.16 12.20 13.59
C ALA A 309 17.26 12.58 14.60
N ALA A 310 17.41 13.87 14.91
CA ALA A 310 18.36 14.35 15.91
C ALA A 310 18.06 13.82 17.33
N HIS A 311 16.83 13.39 17.60
CA HIS A 311 16.41 12.80 18.87
C HIS A 311 16.35 11.25 18.82
N GLY A 312 16.98 10.63 17.83
CA GLY A 312 17.10 9.18 17.74
C GLY A 312 15.88 8.48 17.14
N ALA A 313 15.04 9.17 16.37
CA ALA A 313 13.93 8.52 15.67
C ALA A 313 14.44 7.41 14.74
N VAL A 314 13.80 6.24 14.84
CA VAL A 314 13.97 5.13 13.91
C VAL A 314 12.78 5.13 12.96
N PHE A 315 13.03 5.49 11.71
CA PHE A 315 11.98 5.73 10.73
C PHE A 315 11.53 4.45 10.02
N GLY A 316 10.21 4.28 9.94
CA GLY A 316 9.58 3.41 8.94
C GLY A 316 8.97 4.22 7.80
N GLU A 317 8.62 3.54 6.71
CA GLU A 317 7.99 4.12 5.54
C GLU A 317 6.61 3.54 5.31
N MET A 318 5.64 4.42 5.06
CA MET A 318 4.30 4.04 4.61
C MET A 318 3.78 5.10 3.66
N ALA A 319 3.28 4.70 2.49
CA ALA A 319 2.76 5.61 1.47
C ALA A 319 3.73 6.75 1.10
N GLY A 320 5.03 6.46 1.14
CA GLY A 320 6.14 7.37 0.88
C GLY A 320 6.61 8.21 2.06
N TRP A 321 5.87 8.24 3.17
CA TRP A 321 6.20 9.03 4.35
C TRP A 321 7.19 8.33 5.25
N GLU A 322 8.27 9.04 5.60
CA GLU A 322 9.15 8.69 6.71
C GLU A 322 8.47 9.04 8.05
N ARG A 323 8.16 8.03 8.86
CA ARG A 323 7.46 8.17 10.14
C ARG A 323 8.31 7.60 11.27
N ALA A 324 8.44 8.33 12.38
CA ALA A 324 9.14 7.82 13.55
C ALA A 324 8.34 6.65 14.16
N ASN A 325 8.83 5.42 13.99
CA ASN A 325 8.16 4.24 14.53
C ASN A 325 8.45 4.08 16.02
N TRP A 326 9.65 4.46 16.47
CA TRP A 326 10.10 4.48 17.87
C TRP A 326 11.37 5.35 17.98
N PHE A 327 11.78 5.67 19.20
CA PHE A 327 12.99 6.46 19.47
C PHE A 327 14.06 5.63 20.15
N ALA A 328 15.25 5.55 19.53
CA ALA A 328 16.42 4.90 20.09
C ALA A 328 16.98 5.69 21.27
N ARG A 329 17.44 4.98 22.31
CA ARG A 329 18.20 5.59 23.41
C ARG A 329 19.62 5.94 22.95
N PRO A 330 20.32 6.86 23.64
CA PRO A 330 21.69 7.24 23.27
C PRO A 330 22.69 6.08 23.18
N ASP A 331 22.45 4.98 23.89
CA ASP A 331 23.28 3.77 23.90
C ASP A 331 22.87 2.72 22.84
N GLN A 332 21.83 3.00 22.04
CA GLN A 332 21.31 2.10 21.00
C GLN A 332 21.63 2.62 19.61
N LYS A 333 21.84 1.69 18.67
CA LYS A 333 21.82 2.03 17.24
C LYS A 333 20.38 2.30 16.80
N PRO A 334 20.10 3.38 16.04
CA PRO A 334 18.77 3.72 15.58
C PRO A 334 18.36 2.87 14.36
N GLU A 335 18.27 1.56 14.54
CA GLU A 335 17.93 0.58 13.49
C GLU A 335 17.07 -0.57 14.04
N TYR A 336 16.31 -1.23 13.16
CA TYR A 336 15.57 -2.44 13.53
C TYR A 336 16.51 -3.63 13.68
N ALA A 337 16.35 -4.37 14.79
CA ALA A 337 16.82 -5.76 14.89
C ALA A 337 15.59 -6.67 14.82
N HIS A 338 15.29 -7.15 13.62
CA HIS A 338 14.10 -7.94 13.34
C HIS A 338 14.13 -9.29 14.06
N SER A 339 12.94 -9.72 14.51
CA SER A 339 12.72 -11.00 15.20
C SER A 339 11.24 -11.35 15.13
N TRP A 340 10.95 -12.65 15.21
CA TRP A 340 9.59 -13.18 15.41
C TRP A 340 9.08 -12.99 16.85
N GLY A 341 9.98 -12.72 17.80
CA GLY A 341 9.65 -12.42 19.20
C GLY A 341 9.60 -10.92 19.48
N LYS A 342 9.85 -10.57 20.75
CA LYS A 342 10.04 -9.15 21.14
C LYS A 342 11.29 -8.60 20.45
N GLN A 343 11.11 -7.53 19.68
CA GLN A 343 12.20 -6.86 18.97
C GLN A 343 12.88 -5.80 19.85
N ASN A 344 14.01 -5.26 19.37
CA ASN A 344 14.88 -4.34 20.13
C ASN A 344 14.22 -3.03 20.60
N TRP A 345 13.09 -2.66 20.00
CA TRP A 345 12.31 -1.47 20.33
C TRP A 345 11.26 -1.69 21.43
N PHE A 346 11.03 -2.92 21.89
CA PHE A 346 9.93 -3.24 22.81
C PHE A 346 9.99 -2.45 24.14
N GLU A 347 11.16 -2.36 24.77
CA GLU A 347 11.30 -1.57 26.02
C GLU A 347 11.29 -0.06 25.76
N ASN A 348 11.66 0.40 24.56
CA ASN A 348 11.54 1.80 24.15
C ASN A 348 10.07 2.20 24.04
N GLN A 349 9.30 1.41 23.29
CA GLN A 349 7.86 1.57 23.16
C GLN A 349 7.17 1.55 24.53
N LYS A 350 7.54 0.61 25.42
CA LYS A 350 6.99 0.58 26.78
C LYS A 350 7.26 1.88 27.54
N ALA A 351 8.48 2.43 27.47
CA ALA A 351 8.80 3.68 28.13
C ALA A 351 8.01 4.87 27.55
N GLU A 352 7.88 4.93 26.22
CA GLU A 352 7.05 5.92 25.54
C GLU A 352 5.57 5.78 25.94
N HIS A 353 5.03 4.56 25.99
CA HIS A 353 3.66 4.27 26.42
C HIS A 353 3.41 4.77 27.85
N MET A 354 4.30 4.44 28.79
CA MET A 354 4.18 4.89 30.18
C MET A 354 4.25 6.42 30.29
N ALA A 355 5.08 7.07 29.47
CA ALA A 355 5.14 8.54 29.43
C ALA A 355 3.83 9.17 28.97
N VAL A 356 3.16 8.61 27.96
CA VAL A 356 1.83 9.07 27.52
C VAL A 356 0.78 8.82 28.61
N ARG A 357 0.85 7.67 29.29
CA ARG A 357 -0.11 7.27 30.31
C ARG A 357 -0.02 8.13 31.59
N GLU A 358 1.18 8.44 32.04
CA GLU A 358 1.44 9.08 33.34
C GLU A 358 1.89 10.54 33.24
N GLY A 359 2.29 10.99 32.05
CA GLY A 359 2.89 12.30 31.80
C GLY A 359 2.37 12.96 30.53
N VAL A 360 3.26 13.21 29.58
CA VAL A 360 2.94 13.74 28.26
C VAL A 360 3.91 13.21 27.21
N GLY A 361 3.35 12.78 26.08
CA GLY A 361 4.07 12.37 24.88
C GLY A 361 3.70 13.22 23.67
N LEU A 362 4.63 13.30 22.72
CA LEU A 362 4.47 13.97 21.45
C LEU A 362 4.62 12.97 20.30
N PHE A 363 3.64 12.93 19.41
CA PHE A 363 3.68 12.15 18.17
C PHE A 363 3.66 13.08 16.96
N ASP A 364 4.43 12.73 15.93
CA ASP A 364 4.30 13.36 14.61
C ASP A 364 3.33 12.56 13.74
N MET A 365 2.13 13.12 13.55
CA MET A 365 1.07 12.55 12.73
C MET A 365 0.90 13.32 11.41
N THR A 366 1.93 14.04 10.96
CA THR A 366 1.92 14.79 9.70
C THR A 366 1.53 13.92 8.50
N SER A 367 1.81 12.61 8.55
CA SER A 367 1.46 11.65 7.50
C SER A 367 -0.04 11.39 7.31
N PHE A 368 -0.92 11.80 8.23
CA PHE A 368 -2.37 11.67 8.03
C PHE A 368 -2.81 12.39 6.76
N GLY A 369 -3.69 11.75 6.00
CA GLY A 369 -4.34 12.35 4.85
C GLY A 369 -5.26 13.48 5.31
N LYS A 370 -5.17 14.63 4.65
CA LYS A 370 -5.97 15.83 4.96
C LYS A 370 -6.68 16.27 3.71
N ILE A 371 -8.00 16.18 3.70
CA ILE A 371 -8.83 16.50 2.54
C ILE A 371 -9.72 17.69 2.91
N ARG A 372 -9.59 18.80 2.17
CA ARG A 372 -10.53 19.91 2.25
C ARG A 372 -11.70 19.68 1.31
N VAL A 373 -12.91 19.80 1.84
CA VAL A 373 -14.17 19.74 1.09
C VAL A 373 -14.86 21.08 1.26
N GLU A 374 -14.95 21.85 0.18
CA GLU A 374 -15.33 23.26 0.22
C GLU A 374 -16.38 23.61 -0.82
N GLY A 375 -17.26 24.55 -0.49
CA GLY A 375 -18.32 25.02 -1.38
C GLY A 375 -19.67 25.08 -0.68
N ARG A 376 -20.64 25.77 -1.30
CA ARG A 376 -21.96 26.00 -0.70
C ARG A 376 -22.74 24.71 -0.44
N ASP A 377 -22.45 23.65 -1.20
CA ASP A 377 -23.13 22.36 -1.10
C ASP A 377 -22.34 21.33 -0.26
N SER A 378 -21.18 21.71 0.29
CA SER A 378 -20.27 20.82 1.03
C SER A 378 -20.91 20.12 2.23
N CYS A 379 -21.75 20.84 2.99
CA CYS A 379 -22.43 20.25 4.14
C CYS A 379 -23.44 19.18 3.69
N ALA A 380 -24.25 19.46 2.66
CA ALA A 380 -25.24 18.51 2.15
C ALA A 380 -24.58 17.29 1.51
N PHE A 381 -23.51 17.50 0.75
CA PHE A 381 -22.69 16.43 0.17
C PHE A 381 -22.12 15.50 1.25
N LEU A 382 -21.43 16.04 2.26
CA LEU A 382 -20.89 15.24 3.36
C LEU A 382 -21.99 14.62 4.23
N GLN A 383 -23.14 15.29 4.38
CA GLN A 383 -24.31 14.73 5.06
C GLN A 383 -24.81 13.45 4.39
N HIS A 384 -24.68 13.32 3.07
CA HIS A 384 -25.07 12.12 2.33
C HIS A 384 -24.00 11.01 2.38
N LEU A 385 -22.71 11.36 2.36
CA LEU A 385 -21.63 10.37 2.35
C LEU A 385 -21.25 9.83 3.73
N CYS A 386 -21.30 10.66 4.77
CA CYS A 386 -20.91 10.27 6.12
C CYS A 386 -22.10 9.67 6.88
N ALA A 387 -21.88 8.59 7.63
CA ALA A 387 -22.92 7.94 8.43
C ALA A 387 -23.37 8.74 9.67
N ASN A 388 -22.57 9.72 10.12
CA ASN A 388 -22.89 10.60 11.25
C ASN A 388 -23.46 11.96 10.79
N GLN A 389 -23.95 12.77 11.75
CA GLN A 389 -24.50 14.10 11.51
C GLN A 389 -23.39 15.12 11.21
N MET A 390 -23.38 15.69 9.99
CA MET A 390 -22.38 16.67 9.53
C MET A 390 -22.85 18.12 9.67
N ASP A 391 -24.17 18.37 9.72
CA ASP A 391 -24.70 19.71 10.02
C ASP A 391 -24.62 20.02 11.52
N VAL A 392 -23.38 20.22 11.97
CA VAL A 392 -23.01 20.56 13.35
C VAL A 392 -22.45 21.97 13.42
N PRO A 393 -22.41 22.64 14.58
CA PRO A 393 -21.80 23.97 14.69
C PRO A 393 -20.36 24.03 14.19
N VAL A 394 -19.94 25.18 13.64
CA VAL A 394 -18.55 25.43 13.25
C VAL A 394 -17.60 25.18 14.43
N GLY A 395 -16.46 24.55 14.15
CA GLY A 395 -15.48 24.10 15.13
C GLY A 395 -15.79 22.74 15.75
N LYS A 396 -16.89 22.06 15.38
CA LYS A 396 -17.13 20.67 15.81
C LYS A 396 -16.35 19.67 14.98
N ILE A 397 -15.89 18.62 15.66
CA ILE A 397 -15.21 17.46 15.08
C ILE A 397 -16.15 16.26 15.24
N VAL A 398 -16.39 15.53 14.17
CA VAL A 398 -17.28 14.38 14.12
C VAL A 398 -16.49 13.15 13.69
N TYR A 399 -16.48 12.12 14.54
CA TYR A 399 -16.02 10.79 14.16
C TYR A 399 -17.13 10.06 13.40
N THR A 400 -16.83 9.55 12.22
CA THR A 400 -17.81 8.96 11.30
C THR A 400 -17.15 7.96 10.37
N GLN A 401 -17.97 7.09 9.79
CA GLN A 401 -17.59 6.26 8.66
C GLN A 401 -18.21 6.82 7.37
N MET A 402 -17.58 6.55 6.23
CA MET A 402 -18.26 6.48 4.94
C MET A 402 -18.55 5.01 4.67
N LEU A 403 -19.78 4.68 4.27
CA LEU A 403 -20.21 3.30 4.09
C LEU A 403 -20.54 3.01 2.62
N ASN A 404 -20.45 1.75 2.21
CA ASN A 404 -21.04 1.27 0.96
C ASN A 404 -22.53 0.91 1.13
N ALA A 405 -23.19 0.54 0.04
CA ALA A 405 -24.62 0.23 0.03
C ALA A 405 -25.02 -0.94 0.94
N LYS A 406 -24.06 -1.81 1.32
CA LYS A 406 -24.28 -2.94 2.23
C LYS A 406 -24.01 -2.58 3.71
N GLY A 407 -23.63 -1.34 4.01
CA GLY A 407 -23.24 -0.91 5.35
C GLY A 407 -21.81 -1.30 5.74
N GLY A 408 -21.02 -1.79 4.78
CA GLY A 408 -19.58 -2.03 4.93
C GLY A 408 -18.79 -0.73 4.96
N ILE A 409 -17.64 -0.73 5.65
CA ILE A 409 -16.90 0.51 5.95
C ILE A 409 -15.93 0.82 4.81
N GLU A 410 -16.18 1.89 4.06
CA GLU A 410 -15.28 2.35 2.98
C GLU A 410 -14.16 3.24 3.50
N ALA A 411 -14.43 3.97 4.59
CA ALA A 411 -13.47 4.83 5.27
C ALA A 411 -13.85 5.04 6.74
N ASP A 412 -12.84 5.13 7.61
CA ASP A 412 -12.96 5.49 9.02
C ASP A 412 -12.20 6.79 9.27
N LEU A 413 -12.91 7.87 9.63
CA LEU A 413 -12.35 9.21 9.57
C LEU A 413 -12.93 10.18 10.60
N THR A 414 -12.28 11.34 10.72
CA THR A 414 -12.84 12.49 11.43
C THR A 414 -13.11 13.64 10.46
N VAL A 415 -14.21 14.35 10.71
CA VAL A 415 -14.65 15.51 9.92
C VAL A 415 -14.76 16.72 10.84
N THR A 416 -14.02 17.77 10.52
CA THR A 416 -14.04 19.04 11.25
C THR A 416 -14.73 20.10 10.40
N ARG A 417 -15.83 20.68 10.90
CA ARG A 417 -16.49 21.82 10.24
C ARG A 417 -15.70 23.09 10.51
N LEU A 418 -14.98 23.60 9.50
CA LEU A 418 -14.12 24.78 9.62
C LEU A 418 -14.88 26.10 9.46
N SER A 419 -15.89 26.10 8.60
CA SER A 419 -16.79 27.24 8.38
C SER A 419 -18.17 26.74 7.91
N GLU A 420 -19.07 27.65 7.52
CA GLU A 420 -20.35 27.27 6.92
C GLU A 420 -20.18 26.44 5.64
N THR A 421 -19.08 26.64 4.91
CA THR A 421 -18.84 26.09 3.56
C THR A 421 -17.50 25.36 3.42
N ALA A 422 -16.84 25.00 4.53
CA ALA A 422 -15.55 24.33 4.49
C ALA A 422 -15.43 23.27 5.59
N PHE A 423 -14.98 22.09 5.20
CA PHE A 423 -14.75 20.94 6.07
C PHE A 423 -13.34 20.39 5.85
N LEU A 424 -12.75 19.85 6.91
CA LEU A 424 -11.51 19.09 6.87
C LEU A 424 -11.80 17.64 7.24
N LEU A 425 -11.50 16.74 6.33
CA LEU A 425 -11.53 15.30 6.56
C LEU A 425 -10.10 14.85 6.86
N VAL A 426 -9.93 14.08 7.94
CA VAL A 426 -8.65 13.48 8.33
C VAL A 426 -8.77 11.97 8.25
N VAL A 427 -7.93 11.37 7.41
CA VAL A 427 -7.94 9.95 7.06
C VAL A 427 -6.56 9.31 7.27
N PRO A 428 -6.44 7.97 7.39
CA PRO A 428 -5.15 7.30 7.40
C PRO A 428 -4.30 7.66 6.17
N GLY A 429 -3.00 7.89 6.37
CA GLY A 429 -2.10 8.31 5.28
C GLY A 429 -2.00 7.29 4.13
N ALA A 430 -2.23 6.00 4.42
CA ALA A 430 -2.20 4.92 3.44
C ALA A 430 -3.45 4.86 2.57
N THR A 431 -4.61 5.31 3.07
CA THR A 431 -5.90 5.21 2.38
C THR A 431 -6.30 6.49 1.65
N LEU A 432 -5.54 7.58 1.80
CA LEU A 432 -5.84 8.89 1.21
C LEU A 432 -6.33 8.85 -0.25
N GLN A 433 -5.67 8.07 -1.12
CA GLN A 433 -6.09 7.97 -2.53
C GLN A 433 -7.41 7.21 -2.71
N ARG A 434 -7.66 6.17 -1.90
CA ARG A 434 -8.96 5.48 -1.83
C ARG A 434 -10.06 6.44 -1.38
N ASP A 435 -9.81 7.20 -0.31
CA ASP A 435 -10.79 8.13 0.26
C ASP A 435 -11.11 9.29 -0.71
N LEU A 436 -10.09 9.82 -1.39
CA LEU A 436 -10.27 10.82 -2.45
C LEU A 436 -11.06 10.26 -3.64
N ALA A 437 -10.80 9.00 -4.03
CA ALA A 437 -11.54 8.35 -5.10
C ALA A 437 -13.02 8.19 -4.73
N TRP A 438 -13.31 7.75 -3.50
CA TRP A 438 -14.68 7.62 -3.00
C TRP A 438 -15.42 8.96 -3.02
N LEU A 439 -14.82 10.02 -2.48
CA LEU A 439 -15.42 11.36 -2.48
C LEU A 439 -15.69 11.86 -3.91
N ARG A 440 -14.74 11.66 -4.84
CA ARG A 440 -14.88 12.13 -6.22
C ARG A 440 -15.89 11.33 -7.03
N ALA A 441 -16.01 10.03 -6.78
CA ALA A 441 -16.96 9.16 -7.45
C ALA A 441 -18.43 9.51 -7.13
N HIS A 442 -18.68 10.08 -5.95
CA HIS A 442 -20.01 10.48 -5.51
C HIS A 442 -20.30 11.97 -5.70
N LEU A 443 -19.35 12.76 -6.21
CA LEU A 443 -19.58 14.16 -6.54
C LEU A 443 -20.30 14.24 -7.89
N SER A 444 -21.47 14.86 -7.91
CA SER A 444 -22.28 15.08 -9.10
C SER A 444 -22.31 16.59 -9.41
N ASP A 445 -23.49 17.19 -9.53
CA ASP A 445 -23.68 18.60 -9.86
C ASP A 445 -23.49 19.55 -8.65
N GLU A 446 -23.17 19.03 -7.46
CA GLU A 446 -22.94 19.85 -6.28
C GLU A 446 -21.75 20.81 -6.47
N PHE A 447 -21.90 22.06 -6.00
CA PHE A 447 -20.82 23.03 -5.97
C PHE A 447 -19.87 22.72 -4.81
N VAL A 448 -19.00 21.73 -5.03
CA VAL A 448 -17.99 21.25 -4.08
C VAL A 448 -16.63 21.10 -4.76
N VAL A 449 -15.58 21.51 -4.05
CA VAL A 449 -14.17 21.30 -4.41
C VAL A 449 -13.53 20.40 -3.38
N ILE A 450 -12.91 19.31 -3.84
CA ILE A 450 -12.21 18.33 -3.00
C ILE A 450 -10.71 18.47 -3.25
N THR A 451 -9.95 18.88 -2.23
CA THR A 451 -8.50 19.14 -2.34
C THR A 451 -7.71 18.35 -1.30
N ASP A 452 -6.71 17.61 -1.74
CA ASP A 452 -5.68 17.06 -0.85
C ASP A 452 -4.75 18.19 -0.37
N VAL A 453 -4.77 18.47 0.93
CA VAL A 453 -3.90 19.46 1.59
C VAL A 453 -2.91 18.81 2.56
N THR A 454 -2.70 17.50 2.44
CA THR A 454 -1.84 16.71 3.33
C THR A 454 -0.45 17.32 3.50
N ALA A 455 0.15 17.78 2.41
CA ALA A 455 1.50 18.35 2.39
C ALA A 455 1.58 19.79 2.90
N GLY A 456 0.45 20.48 3.10
CA GLY A 456 0.42 21.88 3.54
C GLY A 456 0.40 22.05 5.08
N GLU A 457 0.06 20.99 5.82
CA GLU A 457 -0.07 21.03 7.28
C GLU A 457 0.69 19.86 7.93
N ALA A 458 1.49 20.18 8.94
CA ALA A 458 2.00 19.21 9.91
C ALA A 458 0.97 18.95 11.01
N VAL A 459 1.05 17.78 11.66
CA VAL A 459 0.19 17.42 12.80
C VAL A 459 1.06 16.97 13.95
N ILE A 460 1.08 17.76 15.03
CA ILE A 460 1.80 17.46 16.25
C ILE A 460 0.79 17.07 17.32
N CYS A 461 0.78 15.81 17.74
CA CYS A 461 -0.14 15.31 18.76
C CYS A 461 0.51 15.40 20.14
N VAL A 462 -0.02 16.25 21.03
CA VAL A 462 0.44 16.40 22.41
C VAL A 462 -0.56 15.68 23.33
N MET A 463 -0.18 14.52 23.85
CA MET A 463 -1.09 13.57 24.48
C MET A 463 -0.59 13.13 25.86
N GLY A 464 -1.50 12.96 26.81
CA GLY A 464 -1.23 12.54 28.19
C GLY A 464 -1.82 13.51 29.22
N PRO A 465 -1.93 13.11 30.50
CA PRO A 465 -2.52 13.93 31.57
C PRO A 465 -1.87 15.30 31.75
N LYS A 466 -0.59 15.48 31.40
CA LYS A 466 0.14 16.76 31.48
C LYS A 466 0.09 17.61 30.20
N SER A 467 -0.59 17.15 29.14
CA SER A 467 -0.68 17.87 27.86
C SER A 467 -1.24 19.29 28.00
N ARG A 468 -2.26 19.48 28.84
CA ARG A 468 -2.84 20.81 29.10
C ARG A 468 -1.84 21.74 29.78
N GLU A 469 -1.15 21.24 30.81
CA GLU A 469 -0.15 22.01 31.55
C GLU A 469 0.94 22.51 30.59
N LEU A 470 1.41 21.60 29.72
CA LEU A 470 2.41 21.92 28.70
C LEU A 470 1.92 22.98 27.71
N LEU A 471 0.75 22.78 27.11
CA LEU A 471 0.21 23.73 26.14
C LEU A 471 0.00 25.12 26.75
N GLN A 472 -0.39 25.21 28.03
CA GLN A 472 -0.59 26.48 28.71
C GLN A 472 0.71 27.28 28.93
N LEU A 473 1.87 26.62 28.93
CA LEU A 473 3.18 27.29 29.02
C LEU A 473 3.58 27.97 27.72
N VAL A 474 3.10 27.46 26.58
CA VAL A 474 3.51 27.90 25.24
C VAL A 474 2.39 28.62 24.48
N SER A 475 1.22 28.77 25.09
CA SER A 475 0.03 29.35 24.48
C SER A 475 -0.76 30.20 25.49
N PRO A 476 -1.22 31.40 25.11
CA PRO A 476 -2.10 32.21 25.94
C PRO A 476 -3.55 31.69 25.95
N ASN A 477 -3.92 30.75 25.09
CA ASN A 477 -5.29 30.26 24.96
C ASN A 477 -5.73 29.42 26.18
N ASP A 478 -7.04 29.37 26.44
CA ASP A 478 -7.62 28.57 27.53
C ASP A 478 -7.98 27.14 27.06
N PHE A 479 -7.25 26.16 27.59
CA PHE A 479 -7.41 24.72 27.30
C PHE A 479 -8.29 23.99 28.34
N SER A 480 -9.04 24.71 29.16
CA SER A 480 -10.00 24.14 30.11
C SER A 480 -11.14 23.37 29.41
N ASN A 481 -11.82 22.49 30.15
CA ASN A 481 -12.94 21.72 29.59
C ASN A 481 -14.11 22.58 29.13
N ALA A 482 -14.34 23.71 29.79
CA ALA A 482 -15.41 24.63 29.44
C ALA A 482 -15.08 25.40 28.16
N SER A 483 -13.84 25.88 28.04
CA SER A 483 -13.40 26.65 26.88
C SER A 483 -13.14 25.75 25.69
N HIS A 484 -12.39 24.65 25.82
CA HIS A 484 -12.07 23.77 24.69
C HIS A 484 -12.62 22.35 24.94
N PRO A 485 -13.92 22.10 24.77
CA PRO A 485 -14.52 20.77 25.02
C PRO A 485 -14.03 19.71 24.02
N PHE A 486 -14.11 18.44 24.41
CA PHE A 486 -13.77 17.31 23.52
C PHE A 486 -14.61 17.33 22.24
N GLY A 487 -14.02 16.91 21.12
CA GLY A 487 -14.66 16.94 19.81
C GLY A 487 -14.85 18.36 19.25
N THR A 488 -13.95 19.29 19.61
CA THR A 488 -13.92 20.64 19.01
C THR A 488 -12.52 21.06 18.57
N ALA A 489 -12.46 21.83 17.49
CA ALA A 489 -11.27 22.47 16.95
C ALA A 489 -11.33 23.97 17.18
N ARG A 490 -10.18 24.59 17.50
CA ARG A 490 -10.05 26.03 17.68
C ARG A 490 -8.71 26.51 17.13
N GLU A 491 -8.69 27.73 16.62
CA GLU A 491 -7.44 28.45 16.37
C GLU A 491 -6.80 28.81 17.73
N ILE A 492 -5.49 28.61 17.81
CA ILE A 492 -4.67 28.92 18.97
C ILE A 492 -3.37 29.59 18.53
N GLU A 493 -2.81 30.40 19.41
CA GLU A 493 -1.43 30.85 19.36
C GLU A 493 -0.55 29.79 20.04
N ILE A 494 0.62 29.49 19.48
CA ILE A 494 1.58 28.56 20.10
C ILE A 494 3.02 28.97 19.75
N GLY A 495 3.81 29.27 20.77
CA GLY A 495 5.08 29.99 20.59
C GLY A 495 4.85 31.34 19.94
N MET A 496 5.33 31.51 18.70
CA MET A 496 5.13 32.70 17.87
C MET A 496 4.28 32.40 16.62
N GLY A 497 3.71 31.20 16.53
CA GLY A 497 2.93 30.73 15.39
C GLY A 497 1.43 30.66 15.69
N ILE A 498 0.66 30.40 14.63
CA ILE A 498 -0.79 30.15 14.71
C ILE A 498 -1.05 28.70 14.30
N SER A 499 -1.90 28.02 15.04
CA SER A 499 -2.25 26.62 14.78
C SER A 499 -3.72 26.37 15.06
N ARG A 500 -4.21 25.22 14.58
CA ARG A 500 -5.55 24.73 14.90
C ARG A 500 -5.42 23.53 15.82
N ALA A 501 -5.86 23.69 17.07
CA ALA A 501 -5.86 22.63 18.07
C ALA A 501 -7.18 21.85 18.02
N HIS A 502 -7.11 20.57 17.69
CA HIS A 502 -8.23 19.64 17.67
C HIS A 502 -8.20 18.82 18.96
N ARG A 503 -9.25 18.95 19.78
CA ARG A 503 -9.35 18.17 21.02
C ARG A 503 -9.97 16.81 20.75
N VAL A 504 -9.14 15.91 20.22
CA VAL A 504 -9.41 14.49 19.92
C VAL A 504 -8.19 13.66 20.32
N THR A 505 -8.33 12.34 20.35
CA THR A 505 -7.24 11.45 20.74
C THR A 505 -7.40 10.07 20.12
N TYR A 506 -6.30 9.53 19.61
CA TYR A 506 -6.19 8.13 19.18
C TYR A 506 -5.46 7.26 20.21
N VAL A 507 -4.89 7.86 21.27
CA VAL A 507 -4.30 7.14 22.41
C VAL A 507 -5.25 7.04 23.62
N GLY A 508 -6.40 7.73 23.54
CA GLY A 508 -7.45 7.79 24.56
C GLY A 508 -7.12 8.60 25.82
N GLU A 509 -5.90 9.11 25.95
CA GLU A 509 -5.53 10.05 27.01
C GLU A 509 -5.90 11.50 26.62
N LEU A 510 -5.93 12.41 27.60
CA LEU A 510 -6.15 13.85 27.38
C LEU A 510 -5.12 14.39 26.38
N GLY A 511 -5.55 15.15 25.39
CA GLY A 511 -4.60 15.80 24.50
C GLY A 511 -5.25 16.55 23.35
N TRP A 512 -4.39 17.06 22.48
CA TRP A 512 -4.76 17.78 21.27
C TRP A 512 -3.88 17.36 20.11
N GLU A 513 -4.48 17.30 18.92
CA GLU A 513 -3.76 17.31 17.66
C GLU A 513 -3.60 18.76 17.22
N ILE A 514 -2.36 19.21 17.03
CA ILE A 514 -2.01 20.57 16.65
C ILE A 514 -1.70 20.58 15.15
N TYR A 515 -2.65 21.09 14.37
CA TYR A 515 -2.49 21.28 12.92
C TYR A 515 -1.84 22.64 12.69
N VAL A 516 -0.67 22.63 12.06
CA VAL A 516 0.16 23.83 11.83
C VAL A 516 0.64 23.83 10.38
N SER A 517 0.77 25.01 9.78
CA SER A 517 1.33 25.11 8.43
C SER A 517 2.75 24.55 8.40
N SER A 518 3.13 23.90 7.29
CA SER A 518 4.42 23.21 7.22
C SER A 518 5.63 24.12 7.42
N ASP A 519 5.52 25.42 7.11
CA ASP A 519 6.57 26.42 7.32
C ASP A 519 6.76 26.81 8.79
N GLN A 520 5.72 26.73 9.62
CA GLN A 520 5.76 27.06 11.04
C GLN A 520 5.94 25.83 11.95
N ALA A 521 5.83 24.62 11.40
CA ALA A 521 5.87 23.38 12.16
C ALA A 521 7.11 23.22 13.04
N ALA A 522 8.31 23.54 12.50
CA ALA A 522 9.56 23.44 13.25
C ALA A 522 9.56 24.38 14.48
N HIS A 523 9.12 25.63 14.31
CA HIS A 523 9.01 26.60 15.41
C HIS A 523 8.06 26.10 16.51
N VAL A 524 6.89 25.60 16.12
CA VAL A 524 5.90 25.06 17.09
C VAL A 524 6.45 23.85 17.83
N PHE A 525 7.15 22.95 17.14
CA PHE A 525 7.82 21.81 17.76
C PHE A 525 8.90 22.27 18.76
N GLU A 526 9.77 23.21 18.37
CA GLU A 526 10.82 23.76 19.22
C GLU A 526 10.23 24.39 20.49
N ALA A 527 9.19 25.21 20.35
CA ALA A 527 8.51 25.83 21.49
C ALA A 527 7.95 24.79 22.49
N LEU A 528 7.38 23.69 22.00
CA LEU A 528 6.90 22.58 22.85
C LEU A 528 8.05 21.89 23.59
N MET A 529 9.18 21.69 22.91
CA MET A 529 10.36 21.01 23.46
C MET A 529 11.17 21.86 24.45
N GLU A 530 11.07 23.19 24.39
CA GLU A 530 11.77 24.12 25.29
C GLU A 530 11.13 24.24 26.68
N THR A 531 9.96 23.64 26.90
CA THR A 531 9.28 23.69 28.20
C THR A 531 10.04 22.93 29.28
N ASN A 532 9.77 23.26 30.55
CA ASN A 532 10.34 22.55 31.70
C ASN A 532 9.58 21.26 32.06
N ILE A 533 8.59 20.87 31.27
CA ILE A 533 7.85 19.62 31.44
C ILE A 533 8.59 18.52 30.70
N ASP A 534 8.73 17.36 31.35
CA ASP A 534 9.32 16.18 30.73
C ASP A 534 8.41 15.65 29.61
N LEU A 535 8.65 16.13 28.39
CA LEU A 535 7.96 15.77 27.17
C LEU A 535 8.67 14.62 26.47
N LYS A 536 7.98 13.48 26.34
CA LYS A 536 8.53 12.32 25.66
C LYS A 536 8.17 12.30 24.17
N LEU A 537 9.16 12.22 23.29
CA LEU A 537 8.88 11.88 21.88
C LEU A 537 8.45 10.41 21.80
N CYS A 538 7.34 10.16 21.09
CA CYS A 538 6.71 8.84 21.00
C CYS A 538 6.51 8.44 19.53
N GLY A 539 6.82 7.18 19.22
CA GLY A 539 6.70 6.63 17.88
C GLY A 539 5.39 5.89 17.63
N LEU A 540 5.16 5.52 16.37
CA LEU A 540 3.94 4.82 15.95
C LEU A 540 3.72 3.46 16.60
N HIS A 541 4.76 2.76 17.04
CA HIS A 541 4.61 1.52 17.81
C HIS A 541 3.89 1.79 19.14
N THR A 542 4.19 2.91 19.78
CA THR A 542 3.53 3.33 21.01
C THR A 542 2.08 3.69 20.74
N LEU A 543 1.82 4.42 19.66
CA LEU A 543 0.47 4.77 19.21
C LEU A 543 -0.42 3.53 19.07
N ASP A 544 0.10 2.46 18.44
CA ASP A 544 -0.64 1.21 18.24
C ASP A 544 -0.94 0.50 19.57
N SER A 545 0.00 0.46 20.52
CA SER A 545 -0.30 -0.12 21.84
C SER A 545 -1.36 0.67 22.61
N CYS A 546 -1.32 2.01 22.57
CA CYS A 546 -2.28 2.85 23.28
C CYS A 546 -3.68 2.72 22.68
N ARG A 547 -3.82 2.75 21.35
CA ARG A 547 -5.13 2.66 20.69
C ARG A 547 -5.80 1.30 20.93
N ILE A 548 -5.02 0.22 21.01
CA ILE A 548 -5.52 -1.13 21.32
C ILE A 548 -6.14 -1.17 22.73
N GLU A 549 -5.53 -0.55 23.73
CA GLU A 549 -6.09 -0.50 25.09
C GLU A 549 -7.44 0.23 25.17
N LYS A 550 -7.71 1.11 24.21
CA LYS A 550 -8.99 1.83 24.09
C LYS A 550 -9.98 1.15 23.15
N ALA A 551 -9.58 0.03 22.54
CA ALA A 551 -10.29 -0.66 21.49
C ALA A 551 -10.64 0.27 20.31
N TYR A 552 -9.74 1.19 19.92
CA TYR A 552 -9.92 1.95 18.69
C TYR A 552 -9.53 1.10 17.49
N ARG A 553 -10.40 1.10 16.47
CA ARG A 553 -10.25 0.29 15.26
C ARG A 553 -9.33 0.99 14.27
N HIS A 554 -8.58 0.20 13.52
CA HIS A 554 -7.71 0.65 12.45
C HIS A 554 -8.16 0.07 11.11
N PHE A 555 -8.51 0.94 10.17
CA PHE A 555 -8.88 0.55 8.81
C PHE A 555 -7.75 -0.21 8.10
N GLY A 556 -8.10 -1.29 7.39
CA GLY A 556 -7.18 -2.19 6.70
C GLY A 556 -6.48 -3.18 7.63
N HIS A 557 -6.87 -3.24 8.90
CA HIS A 557 -6.37 -4.24 9.86
C HIS A 557 -7.50 -4.81 10.71
N ASP A 558 -8.27 -3.96 11.39
CA ASP A 558 -9.39 -4.39 12.23
C ASP A 558 -10.75 -4.29 11.54
N ILE A 559 -10.84 -3.43 10.51
CA ILE A 559 -12.04 -3.15 9.73
C ILE A 559 -11.69 -2.94 8.26
N THR A 560 -12.54 -3.39 7.35
CA THR A 560 -12.45 -3.19 5.89
C THR A 560 -13.83 -2.87 5.29
N ASP A 561 -13.92 -2.81 3.96
CA ASP A 561 -15.17 -2.60 3.21
C ASP A 561 -16.15 -3.78 3.28
N GLU A 562 -15.70 -4.95 3.74
CA GLU A 562 -16.56 -6.09 4.03
C GLU A 562 -17.19 -6.04 5.42
N ASP A 563 -16.55 -5.35 6.37
CA ASP A 563 -16.99 -5.33 7.75
C ASP A 563 -18.19 -4.40 7.92
N HIS A 564 -19.33 -4.98 8.28
CA HIS A 564 -20.52 -4.20 8.57
C HIS A 564 -20.31 -3.33 9.82
N VAL A 565 -20.65 -2.04 9.73
CA VAL A 565 -20.38 -1.04 10.78
C VAL A 565 -20.90 -1.42 12.18
N LEU A 566 -22.03 -2.13 12.25
CA LEU A 566 -22.59 -2.63 13.52
C LEU A 566 -21.79 -3.80 14.10
N GLU A 567 -21.32 -4.72 13.26
CA GLU A 567 -20.56 -5.90 13.66
C GLU A 567 -19.15 -5.50 14.14
N ALA A 568 -18.56 -4.48 13.52
CA ALA A 568 -17.33 -3.84 13.95
C ALA A 568 -17.44 -3.12 15.32
N GLY A 569 -18.65 -2.94 15.85
CA GLY A 569 -18.92 -2.22 17.08
C GLY A 569 -18.85 -0.69 16.95
N LEU A 570 -19.01 -0.17 15.73
CA LEU A 570 -18.92 1.26 15.41
C LEU A 570 -20.30 1.92 15.22
N GLY A 571 -21.40 1.20 15.50
CA GLY A 571 -22.75 1.73 15.38
C GLY A 571 -23.03 3.02 16.18
N PHE A 572 -22.25 3.30 17.23
CA PHE A 572 -22.36 4.56 17.98
C PHE A 572 -21.99 5.81 17.16
N ALA A 573 -21.28 5.64 16.04
CA ALA A 573 -20.91 6.69 15.10
C ALA A 573 -21.91 6.84 13.93
N VAL A 574 -22.95 5.99 13.86
CA VAL A 574 -24.00 6.05 12.85
C VAL A 574 -25.22 6.81 13.39
N ARG A 575 -25.87 7.64 12.56
CA ARG A 575 -27.06 8.43 12.92
C ARG A 575 -28.18 8.20 11.91
N CYS A 576 -28.90 7.09 12.04
CA CYS A 576 -30.01 6.74 11.15
C CYS A 576 -31.17 7.77 11.15
N GLU A 577 -31.27 8.59 12.20
CA GLU A 577 -32.29 9.63 12.33
C GLU A 577 -31.98 10.89 11.50
N LYS A 578 -30.74 11.04 10.97
CA LYS A 578 -30.33 12.24 10.21
C LYS A 578 -30.93 12.32 8.79
N GLY A 579 -31.62 11.29 8.35
CA GLY A 579 -32.16 11.15 7.00
C GLY A 579 -31.38 10.13 6.18
N ASP A 580 -31.46 10.29 4.86
CA ASP A 580 -30.85 9.39 3.88
C ASP A 580 -29.34 9.60 3.76
N PHE A 581 -28.59 8.50 3.63
CA PHE A 581 -27.14 8.45 3.40
C PHE A 581 -26.75 7.06 2.89
N ILE A 582 -25.58 6.95 2.29
CA ILE A 582 -25.11 5.68 1.72
C ILE A 582 -24.93 4.63 2.84
N GLY A 583 -25.58 3.47 2.69
CA GLY A 583 -25.48 2.36 3.66
C GLY A 583 -26.35 2.49 4.91
N ARG A 584 -27.43 3.28 4.86
CA ARG A 584 -28.35 3.55 5.98
C ARG A 584 -29.09 2.32 6.54
#